data_AF-A0A7W1RBF1-F1
#
_entry.id   AF-A0A7W1RBF1-F1
#
_cell.length_a   1.000
_cell.length_b   1.000
_cell.length_c   1.000
_cell.angle_alpha   90.00
_cell.angle_beta   90.00
_cell.angle_gamma   90.00
#
_symmetry.space_group_name_H-M   'P 1'
#
loop_
_entity.id
_entity.type
_entity.pdbx_description
1 polymer ?
#
loop_
_entity_poly.entity_id
_entity_poly.type
_entity_poly.pdbx_seq_one_letter_code
_entity_poly.pdbx_strand_id
1 'polypeptide(L)'
;MASSATTKTRRIEIRITEEERNLEQAAASVNGETLSEFVRRAARHEAERTLAERTRYILDDEAAQRFLTALEQPSPDSVRGLRRLTEKPSLLPEA
;
A
#
# COMPACT_ATOMS: atom_id res chain seq x y z
N MET A 1 10.59 -22.74 -9.31
CA MET A 1 11.27 -21.49 -9.69
C MET A 1 11.48 -20.68 -8.43
N ALA A 2 12.73 -20.49 -8.01
CA ALA A 2 13.07 -19.90 -6.72
C ALA A 2 12.75 -18.40 -6.70
N SER A 3 11.99 -17.97 -5.70
CA SER A 3 11.70 -16.55 -5.43
C SER A 3 13.00 -15.84 -5.08
N SER A 4 13.48 -14.95 -5.94
CA SER A 4 14.56 -14.03 -5.59
C SER A 4 14.05 -13.09 -4.49
N ALA A 5 14.38 -13.39 -3.24
CA ALA A 5 14.20 -12.43 -2.15
C ALA A 5 15.00 -11.18 -2.55
N THR A 6 14.30 -10.09 -2.83
CA THR A 6 14.90 -8.82 -3.22
C THR A 6 15.77 -8.31 -2.06
N THR A 7 17.08 -8.38 -2.23
CA THR A 7 18.04 -7.92 -1.22
C THR A 7 17.84 -6.42 -0.95
N LYS A 8 17.75 -6.04 0.33
CA LYS A 8 17.63 -4.63 0.76
C LYS A 8 18.99 -3.94 0.54
N THR A 9 19.13 -3.17 -0.55
CA THR A 9 20.41 -2.54 -0.95
C THR A 9 20.54 -1.05 -0.61
N ARG A 10 19.49 -0.42 -0.08
CA ARG A 10 19.44 1.03 0.18
C ARG A 10 19.25 1.33 1.66
N ARG A 11 19.84 2.44 2.13
CA ARG A 11 19.74 2.95 3.50
C ARG A 11 18.99 4.27 3.53
N ILE A 12 18.27 4.50 4.63
CA ILE A 12 17.60 5.75 4.96
C ILE A 12 18.24 6.25 6.27
N GLU A 13 18.85 7.42 6.25
CA GLU A 13 19.48 8.05 7.42
C GLU A 13 18.65 9.26 7.83
N ILE A 14 18.11 9.24 9.05
CA ILE A 14 17.23 10.28 9.59
C ILE A 14 17.76 10.65 10.97
N ARG A 15 17.84 11.95 11.26
CA ARG A 15 18.13 12.46 12.60
C ARG A 15 16.82 12.59 13.36
N ILE A 16 16.80 12.04 14.56
CA ILE A 16 15.67 12.11 15.50
C ILE A 16 16.19 12.49 16.88
N THR A 17 15.31 13.02 17.70
CA THR A 17 15.52 13.27 19.12
C THR A 17 15.51 11.98 19.93
N GLU A 18 16.01 12.05 21.17
CA GLU A 18 15.95 10.91 22.10
C GLU A 18 14.50 10.55 22.48
N GLU A 19 13.63 11.56 22.58
CA GLU A 19 12.20 11.38 22.87
C GLU A 19 11.50 10.60 21.74
N GLU A 20 11.70 11.02 20.48
CA GLU A 20 11.17 10.31 19.30
C GLU A 20 11.68 8.86 19.27
N ARG A 21 12.99 8.65 19.49
CA ARG A 21 13.57 7.31 19.51
C ARG A 21 12.92 6.42 20.58
N ASN A 22 12.71 6.94 21.78
CA ASN A 22 12.12 6.18 22.88
C ASN A 22 10.66 5.83 22.62
N LEU A 23 9.90 6.77 22.06
CA LEU A 23 8.50 6.55 21.65
C LEU A 23 8.40 5.46 20.58
N GLU A 24 9.19 5.57 19.50
CA GLU A 24 9.20 4.61 18.40
C GLU A 24 9.67 3.22 18.87
N GLN A 25 10.66 3.17 19.76
CA GLN A 25 11.16 1.93 20.33
C GLN A 25 10.11 1.23 21.19
N ALA A 26 9.36 1.97 22.01
CA ALA A 26 8.27 1.42 22.79
C ALA A 26 7.17 0.83 21.87
N ALA A 27 6.82 1.54 20.80
CA ALA A 27 5.84 1.06 19.82
C ALA A 27 6.32 -0.20 19.06
N ALA A 28 7.60 -0.26 18.70
CA ALA A 28 8.20 -1.45 18.08
C ALA A 28 8.15 -2.66 19.02
N SER A 29 8.44 -2.45 20.32
CA SER A 29 8.41 -3.51 21.33
C SER A 29 7.04 -4.14 21.53
N VAL A 30 5.94 -3.38 21.38
CA VAL A 30 4.56 -3.92 21.45
C VAL A 30 4.33 -5.00 20.39
N ASN A 31 4.92 -4.84 19.21
CA ASN A 31 4.76 -5.79 18.09
C ASN A 31 5.89 -6.83 18.03
N GLY A 32 6.85 -6.81 18.97
CA GLY A 32 8.03 -7.67 18.95
C GLY A 32 8.95 -7.44 17.75
N GLU A 33 8.93 -6.25 17.15
CA GLU A 33 9.74 -5.89 15.98
C GLU A 33 10.90 -4.96 16.37
N THR A 34 11.93 -4.88 15.52
CA THR A 34 13.02 -3.92 15.74
C THR A 34 12.57 -2.50 15.43
N LEU A 35 13.22 -1.50 16.02
CA LEU A 35 12.97 -0.08 15.69
C LEU A 35 13.04 0.18 14.18
N SER A 36 14.02 -0.42 13.50
CA SER A 36 14.19 -0.28 12.05
C SER A 36 13.06 -0.91 11.23
N GLU A 37 12.41 -1.96 11.74
CA GLU A 37 11.25 -2.58 11.11
C GLU A 37 10.00 -1.75 11.31
N PHE A 38 9.78 -1.28 12.53
CA PHE A 38 8.68 -0.38 12.87
C PHE A 38 8.71 0.87 11.97
N VAL A 39 9.84 1.59 11.95
CA VAL A 39 9.99 2.82 11.15
C VAL A 39 9.84 2.54 9.66
N ARG A 40 10.44 1.46 9.14
CA ARG A 40 10.29 1.08 7.73
C ARG A 40 8.83 0.79 7.37
N ARG A 41 8.12 0.07 8.24
CA ARG A 41 6.71 -0.28 8.05
C ARG A 41 5.82 0.96 8.09
N ALA A 42 6.02 1.83 9.07
CA ALA A 42 5.30 3.10 9.20
C ALA A 42 5.53 4.00 7.98
N ALA A 43 6.79 4.19 7.56
CA ALA A 43 7.14 5.00 6.40
C ALA A 43 6.55 4.43 5.10
N ARG A 44 6.55 3.09 4.94
CA ARG A 44 5.92 2.44 3.79
C ARG A 44 4.41 2.66 3.78
N HIS A 45 3.76 2.43 4.92
CA HIS A 45 2.31 2.60 5.03
C HIS A 45 1.91 4.06 4.71
N GLU A 46 2.65 5.03 5.24
CA GLU A 46 2.37 6.43 4.97
C GLU A 46 2.63 6.83 3.51
N ALA A 47 3.67 6.28 2.88
CA ALA A 47 3.90 6.47 1.45
C ALA A 47 2.75 5.87 0.61
N GLU A 48 2.31 4.65 0.93
CA GLU A 48 1.16 4.01 0.27
C GLU A 48 -0.12 4.83 0.45
N ARG A 49 -0.38 5.33 1.66
CA ARG A 49 -1.54 6.18 1.98
C ARG A 49 -1.47 7.51 1.21
N THR A 50 -0.32 8.17 1.20
CA THR A 50 -0.10 9.43 0.46
C THR A 50 -0.31 9.24 -1.05
N LEU A 51 0.13 8.10 -1.59
CA LEU A 51 -0.11 7.76 -3.01
C LEU A 51 -1.56 7.37 -3.29
N ALA A 52 -2.25 6.72 -2.34
CA ALA A 52 -3.66 6.35 -2.47
C ALA A 52 -4.60 7.55 -2.30
N GLU A 53 -4.23 8.55 -1.50
CA GLU A 53 -4.91 9.84 -1.41
C GLU A 53 -4.84 10.64 -2.72
N ARG A 54 -4.03 10.20 -3.69
CA ARG A 54 -3.99 10.75 -5.03
C ARG A 54 -5.26 10.34 -5.80
N THR A 55 -6.30 11.13 -5.62
CA THR A 55 -7.61 11.00 -6.29
C THR A 55 -7.60 11.40 -7.77
N ARG A 56 -6.49 11.94 -8.27
CA ARG A 56 -6.37 12.44 -9.65
C ARG A 56 -5.29 11.68 -10.43
N TYR A 57 -5.74 10.92 -11.42
CA TYR A 57 -4.91 10.33 -12.46
C TYR A 57 -4.99 11.21 -13.71
N ILE A 58 -3.83 11.63 -14.22
CA ILE A 58 -3.74 12.34 -15.50
C ILE A 58 -3.39 11.28 -16.54
N LEU A 59 -4.28 11.07 -17.49
CA LEU A 59 -4.11 10.16 -18.61
C LEU A 59 -3.85 10.98 -19.87
N ASP A 60 -2.97 10.49 -20.74
CA ASP A 60 -2.95 10.93 -22.13
C ASP A 60 -4.16 10.37 -22.90
N ASP A 61 -4.39 10.85 -24.11
CA ASP A 61 -5.58 10.49 -24.90
C ASP A 61 -5.67 8.97 -25.16
N GLU A 62 -4.53 8.30 -25.36
CA GLU A 62 -4.47 6.86 -25.59
C GLU A 62 -4.84 6.08 -24.32
N ALA A 63 -4.30 6.46 -23.16
CA ALA A 63 -4.62 5.85 -21.88
C ALA A 63 -6.06 6.12 -21.46
N ALA A 64 -6.59 7.31 -21.75
CA ALA A 64 -7.99 7.65 -21.52
C ALA A 64 -8.93 6.77 -22.37
N GLN A 65 -8.64 6.61 -23.66
CA GLN A 65 -9.45 5.76 -24.53
C GLN A 65 -9.41 4.30 -24.09
N ARG A 66 -8.22 3.76 -23.76
CA ARG A 66 -8.09 2.40 -23.23
C ARG A 66 -8.88 2.20 -21.95
N PHE A 67 -8.85 3.18 -21.05
CA PHE A 67 -9.61 3.14 -19.81
C PHE A 67 -11.13 3.11 -20.07
N LEU A 68 -11.64 3.98 -20.94
CA LEU A 68 -13.07 4.01 -21.31
C LEU A 68 -13.52 2.71 -21.98
N THR A 69 -12.74 2.20 -22.94
CA THR A 69 -13.05 0.92 -23.60
C THR A 69 -13.11 -0.24 -22.60
N ALA A 70 -12.22 -0.27 -21.60
CA ALA A 70 -12.22 -1.30 -20.56
C ALA A 70 -13.45 -1.21 -19.64
N LEU A 71 -14.03 -0.02 -19.45
CA LEU A 71 -15.28 0.16 -18.71
C LEU A 71 -16.51 -0.28 -19.51
N GLU A 72 -16.53 0.01 -20.81
CA GLU A 72 -17.63 -0.38 -21.70
C GLU A 72 -17.67 -1.88 -21.97
N GLN A 73 -16.50 -2.52 -22.07
CA GLN A 73 -16.35 -3.94 -22.36
C GLN A 73 -15.52 -4.63 -21.28
N PRO A 74 -16.10 -4.85 -20.09
CA PRO A 74 -15.39 -5.50 -19.00
C PRO A 74 -15.04 -6.94 -19.38
N SER A 75 -13.78 -7.32 -19.16
CA SER A 75 -13.34 -8.69 -19.45
C SER A 75 -14.06 -9.71 -18.55
N PRO A 76 -14.29 -10.95 -19.02
CA PRO A 76 -14.88 -12.01 -18.19
C PRO A 76 -14.14 -12.25 -16.88
N ASP A 77 -12.81 -12.06 -16.88
CA ASP A 77 -11.96 -12.20 -15.69
C ASP A 77 -12.18 -11.05 -14.70
N SER A 78 -12.34 -9.82 -15.19
CA SER A 78 -12.69 -8.65 -14.37
C SER A 78 -14.04 -8.86 -13.68
N VAL A 79 -15.05 -9.34 -14.41
CA VAL A 79 -16.39 -9.63 -13.86
C VAL A 79 -16.32 -10.72 -12.79
N ARG A 80 -15.56 -11.78 -13.03
CA ARG A 80 -15.34 -12.87 -12.05
C ARG A 80 -14.63 -12.36 -10.79
N GLY A 81 -13.63 -11.50 -10.94
CA GLY A 81 -12.90 -10.88 -9.84
C GLY A 81 -13.79 -9.99 -8.97
N LEU A 82 -14.61 -9.14 -9.60
CA LEU A 82 -15.58 -8.28 -8.91
C LEU A 82 -16.62 -9.10 -8.13
N ARG A 83 -17.15 -10.19 -8.71
CA ARG A 83 -18.09 -11.08 -8.01
C ARG A 83 -17.46 -11.70 -6.74
N ARG A 84 -16.20 -12.13 -6.81
CA ARG A 84 -15.48 -12.66 -5.63
C ARG A 84 -15.27 -11.60 -4.55
N LEU A 85 -15.15 -10.32 -4.91
CA LEU A 85 -15.04 -9.24 -3.93
C LEU A 85 -16.36 -9.01 -3.19
N THR A 86 -17.49 -9.12 -3.89
CA THR A 86 -18.82 -9.02 -3.25
C THR A 86 -19.17 -10.20 -2.34
N GLU A 87 -18.51 -11.35 -2.53
CA GLU A 87 -18.68 -12.54 -1.67
C GLU A 87 -17.88 -12.45 -0.36
N LYS A 88 -16.94 -11.50 -0.24
CA LYS A 88 -16.19 -11.27 0.99
C LYS A 88 -17.01 -10.42 1.96
N PRO A 89 -16.97 -10.71 3.28
CA PRO A 89 -17.61 -9.86 4.27
C PRO A 89 -17.13 -8.41 4.15
N SER A 90 -18.05 -7.46 4.22
CA SER A 90 -17.70 -6.03 4.25
C SER A 90 -16.79 -5.75 5.44
N LEU A 91 -15.68 -5.04 5.20
CA LEU A 91 -14.81 -4.51 6.26
C LEU A 91 -15.33 -3.17 6.80
N LEU A 92 -16.30 -2.56 6.11
CA LEU A 92 -16.94 -1.34 6.58
C LEU A 92 -18.03 -1.70 7.59
N PRO A 93 -18.08 -1.05 8.77
CA PRO A 93 -19.16 -1.24 9.72
C PRO A 93 -20.49 -0.88 9.05
N GLU A 94 -21.54 -1.66 9.33
CA GLU A 94 -22.89 -1.32 8.88
C GLU A 94 -23.29 0.04 9.50
N ALA A 95 -23.81 0.93 8.65
CA ALA A 95 -24.21 2.29 9.02
C ALA A 95 -25.54 2.31 9.79
#